data_AF-A0A950ATW1-F1
#
_entry.id   AF-A0A950ATW1-F1
#
_cell.length_a   1.000
_cell.length_b   1.000
_cell.length_c   1.000
_cell.angle_alpha   90.00
_cell.angle_beta   90.00
_cell.angle_gamma   90.00
#
_symmetry.space_group_name_H-M   'P 1'
#
loop_
_entity.id
_entity.type
_entity.pdbx_description
1 polymer ?
#
loop_
_entity_poly.entity_id
_entity_poly.type
_entity_poly.pdbx_seq_one_letter_code
_entity_poly.pdbx_strand_id
1 'polypeptide(L)'
;MATMVSGDVKDLSLADVGLQRIVWAERDMPVLRTIRGRFEVEKPLAGMRMSACLHVTAETANLARTLVAGGADLVLVASNPLSTQDDVAASLVRDFNIPVFAIKGEDESSYYRHIAAALKHRPKVTMDD
;
A
#
# COMPACT_ATOMS: atom_id res chain seq x y z
N MET A 1 -18.25 -11.89 -6.36
CA MET A 1 -17.21 -11.04 -6.99
C MET A 1 -16.69 -10.13 -5.89
N ALA A 2 -15.38 -10.17 -5.59
CA ALA A 2 -14.81 -9.27 -4.60
C ALA A 2 -14.97 -7.82 -5.10
N THR A 3 -15.58 -6.97 -4.29
CA THR A 3 -15.67 -5.53 -4.57
C THR A 3 -14.26 -4.98 -4.57
N MET A 4 -13.78 -4.42 -5.69
CA MET A 4 -12.49 -3.75 -5.71
C MET A 4 -12.48 -2.65 -4.65
N VAL A 5 -11.39 -2.60 -3.88
CA VAL A 5 -11.20 -1.56 -2.86
C VAL A 5 -11.03 -0.19 -3.51
N SER A 6 -11.47 0.87 -2.81
CA SER A 6 -11.32 2.24 -3.28
C SER A 6 -9.83 2.60 -3.40
N GLY A 7 -9.41 3.19 -4.52
CA GLY A 7 -8.06 3.70 -4.75
C GLY A 7 -8.01 4.67 -5.92
N ASP A 8 -6.94 5.45 -6.01
CA ASP A 8 -6.64 6.37 -7.12
C ASP A 8 -5.19 6.13 -7.56
N VAL A 9 -5.05 5.39 -8.66
CA VAL A 9 -3.77 4.96 -9.23
C VAL A 9 -3.80 5.16 -10.74
N LYS A 10 -2.63 5.28 -11.34
CA LYS A 10 -2.51 5.72 -12.75
C LYS A 10 -3.20 4.81 -13.75
N ASP A 11 -2.97 3.50 -13.66
CA ASP A 11 -3.49 2.51 -14.58
C ASP A 11 -3.41 1.11 -13.96
N LEU A 12 -4.58 0.47 -13.78
CA LEU A 12 -4.67 -0.89 -13.22
C LEU A 12 -4.11 -1.97 -14.16
N SER A 13 -3.94 -1.69 -15.45
CA SER A 13 -3.34 -2.64 -16.40
C SER A 13 -1.85 -2.91 -16.10
N LEU A 14 -1.20 -2.03 -15.34
CA LEU A 14 0.20 -2.17 -14.93
C LEU A 14 0.43 -3.20 -13.81
N ALA A 15 -0.64 -3.68 -13.18
CA ALA A 15 -0.56 -4.51 -11.98
C ALA A 15 0.16 -5.85 -12.19
N ASP A 16 0.15 -6.45 -13.38
CA ASP A 16 0.90 -7.69 -13.63
C ASP A 16 2.41 -7.48 -13.52
N VAL A 17 2.91 -6.35 -14.03
CA VAL A 17 4.32 -5.95 -13.90
C VAL A 17 4.63 -5.60 -12.44
N GLY A 18 3.71 -4.90 -11.78
CA GLY A 18 3.81 -4.57 -10.36
C GLY A 18 3.94 -5.80 -9.47
N LEU A 19 3.10 -6.81 -9.70
CA LEU A 19 3.11 -8.07 -8.95
C LEU A 19 4.46 -8.77 -9.08
N GLN A 20 5.00 -8.85 -10.30
CA GLN A 20 6.31 -9.43 -10.54
C GLN A 20 7.40 -8.67 -9.77
N ARG A 21 7.37 -7.33 -9.78
CA ARG A 21 8.34 -6.52 -9.04
C ARG A 21 8.22 -6.68 -7.53
N ILE A 22 7.01 -6.68 -6.98
CA ILE A 22 6.75 -6.87 -5.55
C ILE A 22 7.30 -8.22 -5.07
N VAL A 23 6.98 -9.29 -5.80
CA VAL A 23 7.42 -10.66 -5.46
C VAL A 23 8.93 -10.81 -5.65
N TRP A 24 9.52 -10.14 -6.65
CA TRP A 24 10.96 -10.12 -6.84
C TRP A 24 11.67 -9.42 -5.67
N ALA A 25 11.23 -8.22 -5.29
CA ALA A 25 11.80 -7.48 -4.15
C ALA A 25 11.67 -8.26 -2.83
N GLU A 26 10.57 -8.98 -2.64
CA GLU A 26 10.35 -9.78 -1.43
C GLU A 26 11.48 -10.83 -1.21
N ARG A 27 12.12 -11.32 -2.28
CA ARG A 27 13.22 -12.31 -2.18
C ARG A 27 14.35 -11.83 -1.29
N ASP A 28 14.61 -10.53 -1.28
CA ASP A 28 15.66 -9.89 -0.49
C ASP A 28 15.13 -9.21 0.79
N MET A 29 13.88 -9.48 1.18
CA MET A 29 13.25 -8.94 2.41
C MET A 29 12.85 -10.07 3.40
N PRO A 30 13.81 -10.91 3.85
CA PRO A 30 13.49 -12.11 4.64
C PRO A 30 12.83 -11.80 5.99
N VAL A 31 13.14 -10.65 6.58
CA VAL A 31 12.56 -10.22 7.86
C VAL A 31 11.06 -9.95 7.72
N LEU A 32 10.66 -9.16 6.71
CA LEU A 32 9.23 -8.90 6.47
C LEU A 32 8.48 -10.18 6.08
N ARG A 33 9.08 -11.05 5.27
CA ARG A 33 8.47 -12.36 4.96
C ARG A 33 8.20 -13.18 6.23
N THR A 34 9.18 -13.24 7.14
CA THR A 34 9.06 -13.98 8.41
C THR A 34 7.99 -13.38 9.30
N ILE A 35 7.97 -12.05 9.45
CA ILE A 35 6.95 -11.34 10.23
C ILE A 35 5.57 -11.55 9.63
N ARG A 36 5.45 -11.49 8.30
CA ARG A 36 4.18 -11.70 7.59
C ARG A 36 3.60 -13.08 7.88
N GLY A 37 4.40 -14.15 7.77
CA GLY A 37 3.94 -15.51 8.09
C GLY A 37 3.45 -15.65 9.53
N ARG A 38 4.11 -15.00 10.50
CA ARG A 38 3.63 -14.95 11.89
C ARG A 38 2.32 -14.15 12.02
N PHE A 39 2.27 -12.99 11.38
CA PHE A 39 1.12 -12.07 11.43
C PHE A 39 -0.14 -12.65 10.78
N GLU A 40 0.00 -13.50 9.77
CA GLU A 40 -1.11 -14.24 9.16
C GLU A 40 -1.87 -15.11 10.16
N VAL A 41 -1.18 -15.63 11.19
CA VAL A 41 -1.78 -16.45 12.26
C VAL A 41 -2.22 -15.58 13.44
N GLU A 42 -1.32 -14.74 13.95
CA GLU A 42 -1.55 -14.00 15.19
C GLU A 42 -2.53 -12.82 15.03
N LYS A 43 -2.66 -12.28 13.82
CA LYS A 43 -3.46 -11.08 13.51
C LYS A 43 -3.31 -9.95 14.55
N PRO A 44 -2.08 -9.53 14.93
CA PRO A 44 -1.87 -8.61 16.05
C PRO A 44 -2.40 -7.19 15.77
N LEU A 45 -2.70 -6.86 14.52
CA LEU A 45 -3.23 -5.57 14.07
C LEU A 45 -4.73 -5.63 13.77
N ALA A 46 -5.44 -6.71 14.14
CA ALA A 46 -6.87 -6.84 13.94
C ALA A 46 -7.65 -5.66 14.57
N GLY A 47 -8.50 -5.02 13.78
CA GLY A 47 -9.28 -3.85 14.20
C GLY A 47 -8.46 -2.55 14.33
N MET A 48 -7.18 -2.59 13.93
CA MET A 48 -6.34 -1.41 13.79
C MET A 48 -6.57 -0.78 12.43
N ARG A 49 -7.00 0.48 12.44
CA ARG A 49 -7.08 1.29 11.24
C ARG A 49 -5.80 2.09 11.08
N MET A 50 -5.13 1.93 9.96
CA MET A 50 -3.82 2.52 9.71
C MET A 50 -3.82 3.30 8.40
N SER A 51 -3.10 4.43 8.39
CA SER A 51 -2.77 5.13 7.15
C SER A 51 -1.26 5.26 7.06
N ALA A 52 -0.70 4.94 5.90
CA ALA A 52 0.73 5.09 5.63
C ALA A 52 0.93 6.14 4.54
N CYS A 53 1.74 7.16 4.82
CA CYS A 53 2.20 8.16 3.87
C CYS A 53 3.69 7.91 3.67
N LEU A 54 4.04 7.20 2.59
CA LEU A 54 5.40 6.69 2.36
C LEU A 54 5.71 6.73 0.85
N HIS A 55 6.97 6.54 0.48
CA HIS A 55 7.32 6.28 -0.92
C HIS A 55 6.65 4.98 -1.39
N VAL A 56 5.78 5.05 -2.42
CA VAL A 56 5.05 3.87 -2.91
C VAL A 56 5.93 3.07 -3.88
N THR A 57 6.72 2.15 -3.32
CA THR A 57 7.66 1.27 -4.03
C THR A 57 7.41 -0.20 -3.73
N ALA A 58 8.13 -1.11 -4.42
CA ALA A 58 8.01 -2.55 -4.21
C ALA A 58 8.37 -2.98 -2.77
N GLU A 59 9.27 -2.26 -2.12
CA GLU A 59 9.65 -2.47 -0.71
C GLU A 59 8.49 -2.09 0.21
N THR A 60 7.90 -0.90 0.02
CA THR A 60 6.71 -0.45 0.76
C THR A 60 5.51 -1.36 0.53
N ALA A 61 5.35 -1.91 -0.67
CA ALA A 61 4.32 -2.89 -0.95
C ALA A 61 4.48 -4.17 -0.08
N ASN A 62 5.70 -4.63 0.13
CA ASN A 62 5.97 -5.77 1.02
C ASN A 62 5.73 -5.44 2.49
N LEU A 63 6.00 -4.21 2.92
CA LEU A 63 5.58 -3.71 4.23
C LEU A 63 4.05 -3.69 4.36
N ALA A 64 3.35 -3.08 3.41
CA ALA A 64 1.89 -2.98 3.40
C ALA A 64 1.21 -4.36 3.44
N ARG A 65 1.68 -5.31 2.63
CA ARG A 65 1.25 -6.72 2.67
C ARG A 65 1.44 -7.35 4.05
N THR A 66 2.52 -7.02 4.74
CA THR A 66 2.81 -7.51 6.10
C THR A 66 1.85 -6.94 7.13
N LEU A 67 1.53 -5.64 7.05
CA LEU A 67 0.58 -4.99 7.95
C LEU A 67 -0.84 -5.55 7.76
N VAL A 68 -1.29 -5.68 6.51
CA VAL A 68 -2.60 -6.25 6.18
C VAL A 68 -2.69 -7.72 6.58
N ALA A 69 -1.61 -8.48 6.38
CA ALA A 69 -1.52 -9.85 6.90
C ALA A 69 -1.70 -9.91 8.43
N GLY A 70 -1.25 -8.89 9.16
CA GLY A 70 -1.50 -8.72 10.59
C GLY A 70 -2.92 -8.34 10.96
N GLY A 71 -3.81 -8.12 9.99
CA GLY A 71 -5.21 -7.73 10.21
C GLY A 71 -5.47 -6.23 10.21
N ALA A 72 -4.48 -5.42 9.80
CA ALA A 72 -4.66 -3.97 9.69
C ALA A 72 -5.63 -3.61 8.55
N ASP A 73 -6.50 -2.63 8.81
CA ASP A 73 -7.28 -1.90 7.82
C ASP A 73 -6.45 -0.71 7.32
N LEU A 74 -5.69 -0.92 6.24
CA LEU A 74 -4.62 -0.02 5.77
C LEU A 74 -5.06 0.82 4.55
N VAL A 75 -4.75 2.12 4.56
CA VAL A 75 -4.71 2.98 3.37
C VAL A 75 -3.27 3.46 3.15
N LEU A 76 -2.78 3.41 1.90
CA LEU A 76 -1.45 3.88 1.53
C LEU A 76 -1.53 5.09 0.61
N VAL A 77 -0.71 6.10 0.87
CA VAL A 77 -0.57 7.31 0.03
C VAL A 77 0.90 7.65 -0.16
N ALA A 78 1.22 8.41 -1.20
CA ALA A 78 2.58 8.84 -1.47
C ALA A 78 3.02 9.97 -0.52
N SER A 79 4.24 9.90 0.02
CA SER A 79 4.89 11.02 0.71
C SER A 79 5.66 11.96 -0.22
N ASN A 80 5.81 11.58 -1.50
CA ASN A 80 6.47 12.40 -2.50
C ASN A 80 5.83 12.18 -3.89
N PRO A 81 5.45 13.24 -4.62
CA PRO A 81 4.81 13.12 -5.93
C PRO A 81 5.59 12.33 -6.98
N LEU A 82 6.92 12.24 -6.88
CA LEU A 82 7.76 11.61 -7.90
C LEU A 82 8.20 10.17 -7.56
N SER A 83 7.89 9.69 -6.36
CA SER A 83 8.43 8.43 -5.85
C SER A 83 7.62 7.19 -6.20
N THR A 84 6.34 7.38 -6.52
CA THR A 84 5.43 6.28 -6.82
C THR A 84 5.92 5.44 -7.98
N GLN A 85 5.94 4.13 -7.79
CA GLN A 85 6.04 3.14 -8.85
C GLN A 85 4.61 2.75 -9.25
N ASP A 86 4.11 3.32 -10.36
CA ASP A 86 2.70 3.20 -10.78
C ASP A 86 2.24 1.75 -10.94
N ASP A 87 3.13 0.87 -11.40
CA ASP A 87 2.87 -0.56 -11.53
C ASP A 87 2.69 -1.26 -10.18
N VAL A 88 3.51 -0.90 -9.19
CA VAL A 88 3.39 -1.38 -7.81
C VAL A 88 2.08 -0.88 -7.17
N ALA A 89 1.76 0.41 -7.33
CA ALA A 89 0.51 0.97 -6.83
C ALA A 89 -0.71 0.25 -7.42
N ALA A 90 -0.69 -0.01 -8.73
CA ALA A 90 -1.73 -0.79 -9.41
C ALA A 90 -1.88 -2.21 -8.84
N SER A 91 -0.77 -2.92 -8.60
CA SER A 91 -0.81 -4.29 -8.05
C SER A 91 -1.31 -4.32 -6.60
N LEU A 92 -0.94 -3.34 -5.78
CA LEU A 92 -1.46 -3.21 -4.41
C LEU A 92 -2.99 -3.12 -4.38
N VAL A 93 -3.58 -2.33 -5.28
CA VAL A 93 -5.04 -2.22 -5.39
C VAL A 93 -5.65 -3.50 -5.96
N ARG A 94 -5.17 -3.96 -7.13
CA ARG A 94 -5.79 -5.06 -7.90
C ARG A 94 -5.60 -6.43 -7.27
N ASP A 95 -4.38 -6.76 -6.88
CA ASP A 95 -3.98 -8.12 -6.50
C ASP A 95 -4.00 -8.33 -4.98
N PHE A 96 -3.73 -7.26 -4.22
CA PHE A 96 -3.64 -7.33 -2.75
C PHE A 96 -4.82 -6.69 -2.03
N ASN A 97 -5.75 -6.05 -2.75
CA ASN A 97 -6.91 -5.34 -2.19
C ASN A 97 -6.52 -4.32 -1.11
N ILE A 98 -5.42 -3.59 -1.33
CA ILE A 98 -4.96 -2.51 -0.45
C ILE A 98 -5.33 -1.17 -1.11
N PRO A 99 -6.17 -0.33 -0.48
CA PRO A 99 -6.42 1.03 -0.93
C PRO A 99 -5.12 1.83 -1.10
N VAL A 100 -4.86 2.30 -2.32
CA VAL A 100 -3.72 3.18 -2.62
C VAL A 100 -4.22 4.43 -3.31
N PHE A 101 -3.76 5.59 -2.85
CA PHE A 101 -3.95 6.88 -3.51
C PHE A 101 -2.56 7.46 -3.77
N ALA A 102 -2.02 7.13 -4.94
CA ALA A 102 -0.67 7.50 -5.36
C ALA A 102 -0.48 7.28 -6.87
N ILE A 103 0.07 8.30 -7.52
CA ILE A 103 0.37 8.39 -8.95
C ILE A 103 1.72 9.10 -9.09
N LYS A 104 2.59 8.61 -9.96
CA LYS A 104 3.86 9.27 -10.24
C LYS A 104 3.65 10.54 -11.04
N GLY A 105 4.18 11.65 -10.54
CA GLY A 105 4.11 12.96 -11.18
C GLY A 105 2.83 13.73 -10.86
N GLU A 106 2.25 13.52 -9.68
CA GLU A 106 1.08 14.27 -9.22
C GLU A 106 1.33 15.78 -9.15
N ASP A 107 0.28 16.54 -9.46
CA ASP A 107 0.22 17.95 -9.10
C ASP A 107 -0.08 18.12 -7.60
N GLU A 108 0.19 19.31 -7.08
CA GLU A 108 -0.01 19.66 -5.66
C GLU A 108 -1.45 19.39 -5.20
N SER A 109 -2.44 19.65 -6.07
CA SER A 109 -3.84 19.44 -5.74
C SER A 109 -4.17 17.96 -5.53
N SER A 110 -3.59 17.08 -6.36
CA SER A 110 -3.78 15.64 -6.33
C SER A 110 -3.10 15.05 -5.10
N TYR A 111 -1.86 15.46 -4.86
CA TYR A 111 -1.08 15.08 -3.69
C TYR A 111 -1.83 15.36 -2.37
N TYR A 112 -2.35 16.58 -2.17
CA TYR A 112 -3.10 16.89 -0.95
C TYR A 112 -4.48 16.22 -0.90
N ARG A 113 -5.13 15.95 -2.03
CA ARG A 113 -6.37 15.14 -2.05
C ARG A 113 -6.09 13.71 -1.58
N HIS A 114 -4.96 13.12 -1.94
CA HIS A 114 -4.57 11.79 -1.51
C HIS A 114 -4.25 11.76 -0.02
N ILE A 115 -3.50 12.72 0.51
CA ILE A 115 -3.30 12.88 1.97
C ILE A 115 -4.66 13.01 2.69
N ALA A 116 -5.58 13.81 2.15
CA ALA A 116 -6.92 13.94 2.72
C ALA A 116 -7.69 12.61 2.71
N ALA A 117 -7.49 11.74 1.71
CA ALA A 117 -8.07 10.39 1.69
C ALA A 117 -7.50 9.51 2.83
N ALA A 118 -6.19 9.55 3.08
CA ALA A 118 -5.56 8.90 4.23
C ALA A 118 -6.13 9.38 5.56
N LEU A 119 -6.42 10.68 5.71
CA LEU A 119 -7.02 11.24 6.93
C LEU A 119 -8.51 10.90 7.05
N LYS A 120 -9.24 10.86 5.92
CA LYS A 120 -10.67 10.48 5.87
C LYS A 120 -10.89 9.02 6.30
N HIS A 121 -9.86 8.18 6.15
CA HIS A 121 -9.84 6.85 6.75
C HIS A 121 -10.05 6.91 8.27
N ARG A 122 -9.69 8.00 8.96
CA ARG A 122 -9.65 8.14 10.43
C ARG A 122 -8.74 7.09 11.07
N PRO A 123 -7.45 7.05 10.69
CA PRO A 123 -6.50 6.09 11.21
C PRO A 123 -6.33 6.27 12.73
N LYS A 124 -6.11 5.15 13.42
CA LYS A 124 -5.64 5.14 14.81
C LYS A 124 -4.12 5.28 14.90
N VAL A 125 -3.41 4.86 13.86
CA VAL A 125 -1.95 4.92 13.74
C VAL A 125 -1.60 5.42 12.34
N THR A 126 -0.67 6.37 12.27
CA THR A 126 -0.04 6.79 11.03
C THR A 126 1.39 6.26 10.94
N MET A 127 1.82 5.93 9.72
CA MET A 127 3.23 5.73 9.37
C MET A 127 3.59 6.80 8.36
N ASP A 128 4.66 7.55 8.61
CA ASP A 128 4.96 8.80 7.90
C ASP A 128 6.45 8.86 7.57
N ASP A 129 6.77 9.46 6.43
CA ASP A 129 8.12 9.76 5.91
C ASP A 129 8.10 11.15 5.26
#